data_AF-A0A4P7JPT6-F1
#
_entry.id   AF-A0A4P7JPT6-F1
#
_cell.length_a   1.000
_cell.length_b   1.000
_cell.length_c   1.000
_cell.angle_alpha   90.00
_cell.angle_beta   90.00
_cell.angle_gamma   90.00
#
_symmetry.space_group_name_H-M   'P 1'
#
loop_
_entity.id
_entity.type
_entity.pdbx_description
1 polymer ?
#
loop_
_entity_poly.entity_id
_entity_poly.type
_entity_poly.pdbx_seq_one_letter_code
_entity_poly.pdbx_strand_id
1 'polypeptide(L)'
;MRTFGDLFRKNLLAFLLGPLAVIPATILYAVAFKFIDPVANYDQGSVAPLFIIFGLLIAYPVTLIIGLPCSVLLEKLGKFNLINLLLVSALVVSIYALIMGGSFLGYLFMLYFAVWVACGCWFFYRAAQ
;
A
#
# COMPACT_ATOMS: atom_id res chain seq x y z
N MET A 1 -17.05 4.82 -27.05
CA MET A 1 -16.58 5.49 -25.82
C MET A 1 -15.10 5.19 -25.58
N ARG A 2 -14.20 6.12 -25.95
CA ARG A 2 -12.76 6.09 -25.62
C ARG A 2 -12.43 7.18 -24.58
N THR A 3 -13.23 7.28 -23.53
CA THR A 3 -13.20 8.40 -22.56
C THR A 3 -11.99 8.39 -21.63
N PHE A 4 -11.27 7.27 -21.54
CA PHE A 4 -10.05 7.15 -20.76
C PHE A 4 -8.94 6.59 -21.64
N GLY A 5 -7.78 7.26 -21.66
CA GLY A 5 -6.60 6.77 -22.36
C GLY A 5 -6.11 5.44 -21.78
N ASP A 6 -5.47 4.62 -22.60
CA ASP A 6 -5.00 3.28 -22.21
C ASP A 6 -4.11 3.31 -20.96
N LEU A 7 -3.34 4.39 -20.81
CA LEU A 7 -2.47 4.69 -19.67
C LEU A 7 -3.26 4.88 -18.34
N PHE A 8 -4.42 5.55 -18.39
CA PHE A 8 -5.27 5.70 -17.22
C PHE A 8 -5.93 4.37 -16.83
N ARG A 9 -6.39 3.58 -17.81
CA ARG A 9 -6.99 2.26 -17.57
C ARG A 9 -6.00 1.30 -16.92
N LYS A 10 -4.76 1.31 -17.41
CA LYS A 10 -3.66 0.51 -16.86
C LYS A 10 -3.35 0.87 -15.42
N ASN A 11 -3.20 2.16 -15.13
CA ASN A 11 -3.01 2.64 -13.76
C ASN A 11 -4.22 2.31 -12.88
N LEU A 12 -5.44 2.48 -13.37
CA LEU A 12 -6.63 2.16 -12.58
C LEU A 12 -6.66 0.68 -12.15
N LEU A 13 -6.38 -0.25 -13.06
CA LEU A 13 -6.34 -1.68 -12.73
C LEU A 13 -5.26 -2.01 -11.70
N ALA A 14 -4.06 -1.44 -11.89
CA ALA A 14 -2.96 -1.62 -10.94
C ALA A 14 -3.30 -1.11 -9.54
N PHE A 15 -4.04 -0.01 -9.44
CA PHE A 15 -4.42 0.62 -8.17
C PHE A 15 -5.68 0.00 -7.53
N LEU A 16 -6.45 -0.79 -8.27
CA LEU A 16 -7.52 -1.65 -7.74
C LEU A 16 -6.99 -2.99 -7.21
N LEU A 17 -5.94 -3.54 -7.83
CA LEU A 17 -5.37 -4.83 -7.45
C LEU A 17 -4.22 -4.68 -6.44
N GLY A 18 -3.46 -3.59 -6.50
CA GLY A 18 -2.32 -3.32 -5.62
C GLY A 18 -2.65 -3.34 -4.12
N PRO A 19 -3.76 -2.74 -3.65
CA PRO A 19 -4.17 -2.81 -2.24
C PRO A 19 -4.36 -4.22 -1.70
N LEU A 20 -4.65 -5.22 -2.56
CA LEU A 20 -4.75 -6.62 -2.14
C LEU A 20 -3.43 -7.16 -1.54
N ALA A 21 -2.30 -6.50 -1.79
CA ALA A 21 -1.02 -6.78 -1.15
C ALA A 21 -1.04 -6.60 0.38
N VAL A 22 -2.06 -5.95 0.95
CA VAL A 22 -2.32 -5.93 2.40
C VAL A 22 -2.49 -7.35 2.96
N ILE A 23 -3.08 -8.27 2.19
CA ILE A 23 -3.30 -9.66 2.61
C ILE A 23 -1.98 -10.39 2.86
N PRO A 24 -1.07 -10.55 1.86
CA PRO A 24 0.21 -11.19 2.10
C PRO A 24 1.08 -10.42 3.10
N ALA A 25 0.99 -9.09 3.16
CA ALA A 25 1.67 -8.31 4.20
C ALA A 25 1.20 -8.68 5.61
N THR A 26 -0.11 -8.82 5.82
CA THR A 26 -0.66 -9.19 7.13
C THR A 26 -0.27 -10.61 7.51
N ILE A 27 -0.27 -11.55 6.57
CA ILE A 27 0.16 -12.93 6.80
C ILE A 27 1.64 -12.97 7.19
N LEU A 28 2.50 -12.27 6.45
CA LEU A 28 3.93 -12.21 6.75
C LEU A 28 4.22 -11.55 8.09
N TYR A 29 3.50 -10.48 8.42
CA TYR A 29 3.59 -9.84 9.73
C TYR A 29 3.23 -10.82 10.85
N ALA A 30 2.10 -11.51 10.74
CA ALA A 30 1.65 -12.49 11.73
C ALA A 30 2.64 -13.64 11.91
N VAL A 31 3.17 -14.17 10.80
CA VAL A 31 4.18 -15.24 10.81
C VAL A 31 5.49 -14.74 11.45
N ALA A 32 5.98 -13.56 11.09
CA ALA A 32 7.20 -12.99 11.66
C ALA A 32 7.07 -12.79 13.18
N PHE A 33 5.92 -12.28 13.64
CA PHE A 33 5.65 -12.13 15.06
C PHE A 33 5.64 -13.46 15.82
N LYS A 34 5.37 -14.60 15.18
CA LYS A 34 5.37 -15.91 15.87
C LYS A 34 6.77 -16.30 16.32
N PHE A 35 7.79 -15.83 15.61
CA PHE A 35 9.19 -16.10 15.93
C PHE A 35 9.77 -15.10 16.92
N ILE A 36 9.22 -13.89 17.00
CA ILE A 36 9.72 -12.82 17.87
C ILE A 36 9.11 -12.92 19.27
N ASP A 37 7.78 -13.11 19.36
CA ASP A 37 7.07 -13.27 20.62
C ASP A 37 5.93 -14.29 20.47
N PRO A 38 6.21 -15.58 20.71
CA PRO A 38 5.24 -16.65 20.51
C PRO A 38 4.07 -16.62 21.50
N VAL A 39 4.23 -15.98 22.68
CA VAL A 39 3.19 -15.92 23.72
C VAL A 39 2.16 -14.84 23.38
N ALA A 40 2.60 -13.68 22.90
CA ALA A 40 1.71 -12.61 22.43
C ALA A 40 0.92 -12.98 21.16
N ASN A 41 1.37 -13.99 20.40
CA ASN A 41 0.81 -14.33 19.09
C ASN A 41 -0.51 -15.10 19.14
N TYR A 42 -0.81 -15.80 20.25
CA TYR A 42 -2.00 -16.63 20.36
C TYR A 42 -3.29 -15.79 20.23
N ASP A 43 -3.28 -14.58 20.77
CA ASP A 43 -4.39 -13.63 20.64
C ASP A 43 -4.38 -12.87 19.31
N GLN A 44 -3.20 -12.50 18.78
CA GLN A 44 -3.10 -11.71 17.55
C GLN A 44 -3.53 -12.45 16.28
N GLY A 45 -3.38 -13.78 16.24
CA GLY A 45 -3.84 -14.59 15.11
C GLY A 45 -5.36 -14.50 14.87
N SER A 46 -6.13 -14.30 15.94
CA SER A 46 -7.60 -14.20 15.87
C SER A 46 -8.11 -12.89 15.26
N VAL A 47 -7.32 -11.81 15.40
CA VAL A 47 -7.66 -10.46 14.91
C VAL A 47 -7.08 -10.14 13.53
N ALA A 48 -6.24 -11.01 12.96
CA ALA A 48 -5.68 -10.83 11.62
C ALA A 48 -6.73 -10.54 10.51
N PRO A 49 -7.92 -11.18 10.49
CA PRO A 49 -8.95 -10.84 9.51
C PRO A 49 -9.44 -9.38 9.63
N LEU A 50 -9.53 -8.85 10.85
CA LEU A 50 -9.93 -7.46 11.08
C LEU A 50 -8.87 -6.50 10.54
N PHE A 51 -7.58 -6.78 10.76
CA PHE A 51 -6.49 -5.98 10.19
C PHE A 51 -6.53 -5.96 8.66
N ILE A 52 -6.86 -7.07 8.01
CA ILE A 52 -7.02 -7.12 6.55
C ILE A 52 -8.20 -6.25 6.12
N ILE A 53 -9.36 -6.38 6.77
CA ILE A 53 -10.57 -5.63 6.41
C ILE A 53 -10.34 -4.13 6.57
N PHE A 54 -9.87 -3.67 7.74
CA PHE A 54 -9.61 -2.25 7.98
C PHE A 54 -8.44 -1.74 7.13
N GLY A 55 -7.40 -2.55 6.95
CA GLY A 55 -6.26 -2.22 6.10
C GLY A 55 -6.68 -1.99 4.65
N LEU A 56 -7.53 -2.85 4.10
CA LEU A 56 -8.09 -2.67 2.76
C LEU A 56 -9.02 -1.45 2.68
N LEU A 57 -9.89 -1.28 3.68
CA LEU A 57 -10.82 -0.14 3.74
C LEU A 57 -10.11 1.22 3.74
N ILE A 58 -8.88 1.29 4.28
CA ILE A 58 -8.04 2.48 4.25
C ILE A 58 -7.17 2.52 2.98
N ALA A 59 -6.57 1.39 2.59
CA ALA A 59 -5.65 1.33 1.47
C ALA A 59 -6.33 1.72 0.15
N TYR A 60 -7.55 1.24 -0.11
CA TYR A 60 -8.29 1.53 -1.35
C TYR A 60 -8.55 3.04 -1.57
N PRO A 61 -9.13 3.78 -0.61
CA PRO A 61 -9.28 5.23 -0.73
C PRO A 61 -7.95 5.95 -0.93
N VAL A 62 -6.92 5.60 -0.14
CA VAL A 62 -5.61 6.27 -0.22
C VAL A 62 -4.95 6.03 -1.57
N THR A 63 -4.97 4.79 -2.08
CA THR A 63 -4.39 4.48 -3.39
C THR A 63 -5.16 5.13 -4.52
N LEU A 64 -6.49 5.20 -4.48
CA LEU A 64 -7.28 5.83 -5.55
C LEU A 64 -7.23 7.36 -5.52
N ILE A 65 -7.28 7.98 -4.34
CA ILE A 65 -7.34 9.44 -4.19
C ILE A 65 -5.96 10.07 -4.30
N ILE A 66 -4.92 9.43 -3.77
CA ILE A 66 -3.56 9.99 -3.72
C ILE A 66 -2.63 9.20 -4.65
N GLY A 67 -2.62 7.88 -4.53
CA GLY A 67 -1.70 7.04 -5.28
C GLY A 67 -1.86 7.15 -6.81
N LEU A 68 -3.09 7.08 -7.30
CA LEU A 68 -3.42 7.12 -8.73
C LEU A 68 -3.05 8.47 -9.40
N PRO A 69 -3.41 9.65 -8.85
CA PRO A 69 -2.95 10.89 -9.44
C PRO A 69 -1.42 11.05 -9.36
N CYS A 70 -0.77 10.59 -8.28
CA CYS A 70 0.68 10.61 -8.17
C CYS A 70 1.35 9.71 -9.23
N SER A 71 0.83 8.51 -9.52
CA SER A 71 1.39 7.63 -10.55
C SER A 71 1.24 8.23 -11.93
N VAL A 72 0.06 8.77 -12.26
CA VAL A 72 -0.18 9.47 -13.53
C VAL A 72 0.77 10.67 -13.69
N LEU A 73 1.01 11.44 -12.62
CA LEU A 73 1.95 12.56 -12.63
C LEU A 73 3.39 12.08 -12.86
N LEU A 74 3.84 11.06 -12.12
CA LEU A 74 5.17 10.48 -12.28
C LEU A 74 5.40 9.93 -13.70
N GLU A 75 4.37 9.33 -14.29
CA GLU A 75 4.42 8.79 -15.65
C GLU A 75 4.50 9.89 -16.70
N LYS A 76 3.73 10.97 -16.55
CA LYS A 76 3.83 12.17 -17.41
C LYS A 76 5.21 12.83 -17.34
N LEU A 77 5.89 12.74 -16.20
CA LEU A 77 7.25 13.27 -16.01
C LEU A 77 8.35 12.30 -16.50
N GLY A 78 7.99 11.12 -17.02
CA GLY A 78 8.96 10.09 -17.43
C GLY A 78 9.74 9.47 -16.26
N LYS A 79 9.23 9.61 -15.03
CA LYS A 79 9.90 9.18 -13.78
C LYS A 79 9.12 8.08 -13.06
N PHE A 80 8.19 7.40 -13.73
CA PHE A 80 7.43 6.33 -13.10
C PHE A 80 8.27 5.07 -12.96
N ASN A 81 8.81 4.85 -11.76
CA ASN A 81 9.53 3.66 -11.37
C ASN A 81 9.19 3.28 -9.92
N LEU A 82 9.54 2.05 -9.53
CA LEU A 82 9.25 1.52 -8.19
C LEU A 82 9.83 2.40 -7.07
N ILE A 83 11.07 2.88 -7.22
CA ILE A 83 11.74 3.70 -6.20
C ILE A 83 10.96 5.00 -5.96
N ASN A 84 10.55 5.69 -7.02
CA ASN A 84 9.79 6.92 -6.91
C ASN A 84 8.40 6.69 -6.33
N LEU A 85 7.76 5.57 -6.66
CA LEU A 85 6.47 5.18 -6.08
C LEU A 85 6.60 4.90 -4.57
N LEU A 86 7.67 4.22 -4.15
CA LEU A 86 7.98 3.97 -2.74
C LEU A 86 8.28 5.27 -1.99
N LEU A 87 9.07 6.18 -2.58
CA LEU A 87 9.36 7.48 -1.99
C LEU A 87 8.10 8.34 -1.81
N VAL A 88 7.22 8.38 -2.82
CA VAL A 88 5.93 9.08 -2.70
C VAL A 88 5.08 8.45 -1.60
N SER A 89 5.01 7.13 -1.53
CA SER A 89 4.24 6.42 -0.50
C SER A 89 4.79 6.72 0.90
N ALA A 90 6.11 6.70 1.07
CA ALA A 90 6.78 7.05 2.33
C ALA A 90 6.54 8.51 2.72
N LEU A 91 6.55 9.43 1.74
CA LEU A 91 6.27 10.84 1.96
C LEU A 91 4.82 11.06 2.44
N VAL A 92 3.84 10.40 1.80
CA VAL A 92 2.43 10.49 2.20
C VAL A 92 2.23 9.97 3.63
N VAL A 93 2.83 8.82 3.97
CA VAL A 93 2.78 8.27 5.34
C VAL A 93 3.45 9.19 6.34
N SER A 94 4.61 9.78 5.99
CA SER A 94 5.34 10.72 6.85
C SER A 94 4.51 11.97 7.15
N ILE A 95 3.90 12.57 6.11
CA ILE A 95 3.03 13.75 6.27
C ILE A 95 1.85 13.40 7.18
N TYR A 96 1.20 12.27 6.94
CA TYR A 96 0.08 11.81 7.78
C TYR A 96 0.49 11.62 9.24
N ALA A 97 1.63 10.96 9.50
CA ALA A 97 2.13 10.72 10.85
C ALA A 97 2.44 12.02 11.60
N LEU A 98 2.99 13.03 10.91
CA LEU A 98 3.27 14.35 11.48
C LEU A 98 1.98 15.09 11.87
N ILE A 99 0.94 15.03 11.03
CA ILE A 99 -0.34 15.71 11.28
C ILE A 99 -1.08 15.07 12.45
N MET A 100 -1.10 13.73 12.51
CA MET A 100 -1.86 12.99 13.52
C MET A 100 -1.11 12.83 14.85
N GLY A 101 0.14 13.26 14.94
CA GLY A 101 0.97 13.08 16.14
C GLY A 101 1.21 11.60 16.47
N GLY A 102 1.36 10.75 15.44
CA GLY A 102 1.47 9.30 15.60
C GLY A 102 2.74 8.87 16.34
N SER A 103 2.68 7.75 17.05
CA SER A 103 3.88 7.14 17.64
C SER A 103 4.83 6.61 16.57
N PHE A 104 6.13 6.55 16.89
CA PHE A 104 7.14 6.03 15.98
C PHE A 104 6.83 4.59 15.52
N LEU A 105 6.34 3.75 16.43
CA LEU A 105 5.93 2.38 16.11
C LEU A 105 4.73 2.35 15.15
N GLY A 106 3.74 3.22 15.35
CA GLY A 106 2.59 3.36 14.46
C GLY A 106 3.01 3.83 13.05
N TYR A 107 3.96 4.75 12.97
CA TYR A 107 4.56 5.18 11.70
C TYR A 107 5.21 4.01 10.95
N LEU A 108 6.08 3.24 11.63
CA LEU A 108 6.74 2.08 11.01
C LEU A 108 5.73 1.04 10.52
N PHE A 109 4.68 0.81 11.30
CA PHE A 109 3.60 -0.11 10.95
C PHE A 109 2.87 0.35 9.68
N MET A 110 2.48 1.62 9.59
CA MET A 110 1.84 2.16 8.38
C MET A 110 2.76 2.14 7.16
N LEU A 111 4.04 2.47 7.37
CA LEU A 111 5.04 2.46 6.30
C LEU A 111 5.22 1.05 5.72
N TYR A 112 5.23 0.02 6.56
CA TYR A 112 5.28 -1.37 6.12
C TYR A 112 4.17 -1.71 5.13
N PHE A 113 2.90 -1.42 5.47
CA PHE A 113 1.78 -1.68 4.55
C PHE A 113 1.85 -0.82 3.29
N ALA A 114 2.23 0.45 3.41
CA ALA A 114 2.36 1.33 2.26
C ALA A 114 3.40 0.81 1.25
N VAL A 115 4.52 0.25 1.72
CA VAL A 115 5.53 -0.38 0.85
C VAL A 115 4.95 -1.59 0.13
N TRP A 116 4.25 -2.49 0.83
CA TRP A 116 3.63 -3.66 0.21
C TRP A 116 2.60 -3.28 -0.85
N VAL A 117 1.74 -2.31 -0.55
CA VAL A 117 0.73 -1.80 -1.49
C VAL A 117 1.39 -1.14 -2.71
N ALA A 118 2.42 -0.32 -2.50
CA ALA A 118 3.15 0.31 -3.60
C ALA A 118 3.84 -0.72 -4.51
N CYS A 119 4.46 -1.75 -3.91
CA CYS A 119 5.03 -2.88 -4.65
C CYS A 119 3.95 -3.64 -5.43
N GLY A 120 2.79 -3.88 -4.83
CA GLY A 120 1.63 -4.50 -5.49
C GLY A 120 1.16 -3.68 -6.70
N CYS A 121 0.93 -2.38 -6.52
CA CYS A 121 0.56 -1.46 -7.59
C CYS A 121 1.59 -1.49 -8.73
N TRP A 122 2.89 -1.44 -8.41
CA TRP A 122 3.95 -1.50 -9.42
C TRP A 122 3.97 -2.84 -10.17
N PHE A 123 3.83 -3.95 -9.46
CA PHE A 123 3.82 -5.30 -10.04
C PHE A 123 2.68 -5.44 -11.06
N PHE A 124 1.45 -5.09 -10.67
CA PHE A 124 0.30 -5.18 -11.58
C PHE A 124 0.39 -4.18 -12.73
N TYR A 125 0.92 -2.98 -12.50
CA TYR A 125 1.18 -2.04 -13.57
C TYR A 125 2.16 -2.62 -14.60
N ARG A 126 3.24 -3.27 -14.16
CA ARG A 126 4.22 -3.87 -15.08
C ARG A 126 3.67 -5.10 -15.78
N ALA A 127 2.85 -5.91 -15.10
CA ALA A 127 2.21 -7.08 -15.68
C ALA A 127 1.15 -6.73 -16.75
N ALA A 128 0.63 -5.50 -16.74
CA ALA A 128 -0.29 -4.99 -17.75
C ALA A 128 0.43 -4.33 -18.97
N GLN A 129 1.74 -4.56 -19.13
CA GLN A 129 2.53 -4.22 -20.34
C GLN A 129 2.64 -5.43 -21.27
#